data_AF-A0A4R2EWK9-F1
#
_entry.id   AF-A0A4R2EWK9-F1
#
_cell.length_a   1.000
_cell.length_b   1.000
_cell.length_c   1.000
_cell.angle_alpha   90.00
_cell.angle_beta   90.00
_cell.angle_gamma   90.00
#
_symmetry.space_group_name_H-M   'P 1'
#
loop_
_entity.id
_entity.type
_entity.pdbx_description
1 polymer ?
#
loop_
_entity_poly.entity_id
_entity_poly.type
_entity_poly.pdbx_seq_one_letter_code
_entity_poly.pdbx_strand_id
1 'polypeptide(L)'
;MNIDDFKNSFQSLSYNSDENMSVDFTRKVEGVVEKVRKEDKRDKTLLVAVSIMLIGIGILYTIGGIVKYLDNPEGNGSWGYAIYVLGIITVIPYLIYKIRQINHTCYDIPVVKFIANVEKRYALFQLEQLFILPFLVMASIAVCYIFADGKPLTIQSILTAQIPLIIGLTVGLIIGVSLWYRRKKPILDELRSIRKSMEG
;
A
#
# COMPACT_ATOMS: atom_id res chain seq x y z
N MET A 1 5.58 10.38 -24.99
CA MET A 1 5.70 11.85 -25.04
C MET A 1 7.15 12.19 -24.76
N ASN A 2 7.72 13.13 -25.51
CA ASN A 2 9.17 13.36 -25.62
C ASN A 2 9.67 14.19 -24.43
N ILE A 3 10.92 13.97 -24.01
CA ILE A 3 11.62 14.73 -22.94
C ILE A 3 11.56 16.26 -23.18
N ASP A 4 11.34 16.66 -24.43
CA ASP A 4 11.25 18.06 -24.87
C ASP A 4 10.05 18.81 -24.28
N ASP A 5 8.91 18.13 -24.09
CA ASP A 5 7.70 18.77 -23.53
C ASP A 5 7.88 19.07 -22.03
N PHE A 6 8.61 18.19 -21.33
CA PHE A 6 9.02 18.41 -19.94
C PHE A 6 9.88 19.69 -19.88
N LYS A 7 10.94 19.76 -20.68
CA LYS A 7 11.88 20.90 -20.72
C LYS A 7 11.19 22.25 -20.98
N ASN A 8 10.18 22.29 -21.84
CA ASN A 8 9.43 23.51 -22.15
C ASN A 8 8.60 24.03 -20.96
N SER A 9 8.03 23.14 -20.13
CA SER A 9 7.33 23.56 -18.91
C SER A 9 8.28 24.13 -17.86
N PHE A 10 9.50 23.61 -17.75
CA PHE A 10 10.52 24.13 -16.83
C PHE A 10 11.11 25.46 -17.28
N GLN A 11 11.36 25.63 -18.59
CA GLN A 11 11.89 26.88 -19.13
C GLN A 11 10.95 28.07 -18.89
N SER A 12 9.63 27.83 -18.83
CA SER A 12 8.66 28.88 -18.51
C SER A 12 8.73 29.34 -17.04
N LEU A 13 9.21 28.48 -16.13
CA LEU A 13 9.40 28.80 -14.71
C LEU A 13 10.78 29.41 -14.43
N SER A 14 11.76 29.23 -15.33
CA SER A 14 13.13 29.70 -15.15
C SER A 14 13.44 31.06 -15.78
N TYR A 15 12.49 31.71 -16.45
CA TYR A 15 12.75 32.92 -17.25
C TYR A 15 13.14 34.18 -16.44
N ASN A 16 13.26 34.10 -15.11
CA ASN A 16 13.65 35.23 -14.25
C ASN A 16 14.90 35.00 -13.38
N SER A 17 15.65 33.91 -13.57
CA SER A 17 16.85 33.64 -12.75
C SER A 17 17.99 33.09 -13.59
N ASP A 18 19.22 33.55 -13.30
CA ASP A 18 20.51 33.16 -13.90
C ASP A 18 20.48 31.78 -14.58
N GLU A 19 20.82 31.73 -15.88
CA GLU A 19 20.78 30.52 -16.71
C GLU A 19 21.44 29.29 -16.06
N ASN A 20 22.52 29.47 -15.30
CA ASN A 20 23.19 28.38 -14.59
C ASN A 20 22.36 27.82 -13.43
N MET A 21 21.59 28.66 -12.73
CA MET A 21 20.70 28.24 -11.63
C MET A 21 19.49 27.45 -12.16
N SER A 22 19.04 27.77 -13.38
CA SER A 22 17.92 27.07 -14.04
C SER A 22 18.26 25.62 -14.44
N VAL A 23 19.49 25.38 -14.88
CA VAL A 23 19.96 24.05 -15.33
C VAL A 23 20.15 23.11 -14.16
N ASP A 24 20.78 23.58 -13.08
CA ASP A 24 20.97 22.78 -11.86
C ASP A 24 19.63 22.45 -11.17
N PHE A 25 18.69 23.40 -11.16
CA PHE A 25 17.34 23.16 -10.66
C PHE A 25 16.61 22.08 -11.48
N THR A 26 16.63 22.20 -12.80
CA THR A 26 15.99 21.23 -13.71
C THR A 26 16.56 19.83 -13.53
N ARG A 27 17.89 19.71 -13.46
CA ARG A 27 18.58 18.43 -13.24
C ARG A 27 18.24 17.82 -11.87
N LYS A 28 18.12 18.66 -10.84
CA LYS A 28 17.72 18.22 -9.49
C LYS A 28 16.29 17.69 -9.52
N VAL A 29 15.35 18.39 -10.14
CA VAL A 29 13.95 17.93 -10.25
C VAL A 29 13.85 16.63 -11.04
N GLU A 30 14.52 16.54 -12.19
CA GLU A 30 14.55 15.32 -13.01
C GLU A 30 15.09 14.11 -12.23
N GLY A 31 16.17 14.32 -11.46
CA GLY A 31 16.71 13.29 -10.57
C GLY A 31 15.72 12.81 -9.51
N VAL A 32 14.91 13.71 -8.93
CA VAL A 32 13.87 13.33 -7.95
C VAL A 32 12.69 12.63 -8.62
N VAL A 33 12.27 13.09 -9.81
CA VAL A 33 11.19 12.44 -10.59
C VAL A 33 11.57 10.99 -10.91
N GLU A 34 12.81 10.73 -11.31
CA GLU A 34 13.29 9.37 -11.60
C GLU A 34 13.33 8.50 -10.33
N LYS A 35 13.71 9.06 -9.17
CA LYS A 35 13.62 8.36 -7.87
C LYS A 35 12.18 7.98 -7.54
N VAL A 36 11.22 8.90 -7.71
CA VAL A 36 9.78 8.64 -7.50
C VAL A 36 9.31 7.53 -8.44
N ARG A 37 9.65 7.62 -9.72
CA ARG A 37 9.27 6.61 -10.73
C ARG A 37 9.80 5.22 -10.38
N LYS A 38 11.04 5.14 -9.92
CA LYS A 38 11.67 3.88 -9.48
C LYS A 38 10.98 3.29 -8.27
N GLU A 39 10.60 4.12 -7.29
CA GLU A 39 9.90 3.65 -6.09
C GLU A 39 8.45 3.27 -6.40
N ASP A 40 7.74 4.02 -7.25
CA ASP A 40 6.38 3.68 -7.72
C ASP A 40 6.37 2.33 -8.46
N LYS A 41 7.39 2.04 -9.29
CA LYS A 41 7.56 0.74 -9.93
C LYS A 41 7.76 -0.40 -8.92
N ARG A 42 8.52 -0.15 -7.83
CA ARG A 42 8.73 -1.13 -6.76
C ARG A 42 7.47 -1.38 -5.96
N ASP A 43 6.76 -0.32 -5.59
CA ASP A 43 5.47 -0.41 -4.88
C ASP A 43 4.46 -1.21 -5.70
N LYS A 44 4.39 -0.98 -7.01
CA LYS A 44 3.58 -1.81 -7.92
C LYS A 44 3.96 -3.29 -7.85
N THR A 45 5.24 -3.61 -7.95
CA THR A 45 5.71 -5.00 -7.87
C THR A 45 5.36 -5.63 -6.53
N LEU A 46 5.51 -4.90 -5.42
CA LEU A 46 5.12 -5.37 -4.09
C LEU A 46 3.61 -5.61 -3.99
N LEU A 47 2.78 -4.68 -4.49
CA LEU A 47 1.32 -4.84 -4.49
C LEU A 47 0.88 -6.05 -5.32
N VAL A 48 1.50 -6.29 -6.48
CA VAL A 48 1.23 -7.48 -7.30
C VAL A 48 1.64 -8.75 -6.54
N ALA A 49 2.82 -8.76 -5.94
CA ALA A 49 3.30 -9.91 -5.16
C ALA A 49 2.37 -10.23 -3.98
N VAL A 50 1.95 -9.21 -3.22
CA VAL A 50 0.98 -9.35 -2.12
C VAL A 50 -0.37 -9.84 -2.64
N SER A 51 -0.83 -9.35 -3.79
CA SER A 51 -2.11 -9.81 -4.38
C SER A 51 -2.06 -11.29 -4.73
N ILE A 52 -0.97 -11.75 -5.39
CA ILE A 52 -0.77 -13.16 -5.73
C ILE A 52 -0.69 -14.01 -4.45
N MET A 53 0.07 -13.55 -3.45
CA MET A 53 0.19 -14.23 -2.16
C MET A 53 -1.18 -14.39 -1.47
N LEU A 54 -1.99 -13.32 -1.44
CA LEU A 54 -3.34 -13.36 -0.85
C LEU A 54 -4.28 -14.30 -1.59
N ILE A 55 -4.23 -14.33 -2.93
CA ILE A 55 -5.01 -15.29 -3.72
C ILE A 55 -4.57 -16.72 -3.39
N GLY A 56 -3.27 -16.99 -3.33
CA GLY A 56 -2.73 -18.29 -2.95
C GLY A 56 -3.19 -18.73 -1.56
N ILE A 57 -3.13 -17.83 -0.58
CA ILE A 57 -3.65 -18.06 0.78
C ILE A 57 -5.16 -18.32 0.74
N GLY A 58 -5.92 -17.54 -0.05
CA GLY A 58 -7.37 -17.74 -0.19
C GLY A 58 -7.72 -19.14 -0.73
N ILE A 59 -6.97 -19.64 -1.71
CA ILE A 59 -7.13 -21.01 -2.25
C ILE A 59 -6.84 -22.04 -1.15
N LEU A 60 -5.72 -21.91 -0.44
CA LEU A 60 -5.34 -22.82 0.64
C LEU A 60 -6.40 -22.87 1.75
N TYR A 61 -6.92 -21.72 2.17
CA TYR A 61 -7.98 -21.64 3.19
C TYR A 61 -9.31 -22.18 2.68
N THR A 62 -9.62 -22.02 1.40
CA THR A 62 -10.81 -22.63 0.79
C THR A 62 -10.73 -24.15 0.85
N ILE A 63 -9.60 -24.73 0.45
CA ILE A 63 -9.36 -26.18 0.53
C ILE A 63 -9.44 -26.66 1.98
N GLY A 64 -8.78 -25.96 2.90
CA GLY A 64 -8.81 -26.28 4.34
C GLY A 64 -10.23 -26.26 4.91
N GLY A 65 -11.04 -25.28 4.51
CA GLY A 65 -12.45 -25.19 4.89
C GLY A 65 -13.30 -26.34 4.36
N ILE A 66 -13.09 -26.75 3.09
CA ILE A 66 -13.78 -27.89 2.48
C ILE A 66 -13.42 -29.19 3.22
N VAL A 67 -12.13 -29.45 3.46
CA VAL A 67 -11.69 -30.64 4.21
C VAL A 67 -12.32 -30.66 5.60
N LYS A 68 -12.27 -29.53 6.32
CA LYS A 68 -12.86 -29.43 7.66
C LYS A 68 -14.38 -29.67 7.67
N TYR A 69 -15.07 -29.18 6.64
CA TYR A 69 -16.50 -29.41 6.47
C TYR A 69 -16.83 -30.87 6.18
N LEU A 70 -16.03 -31.55 5.36
CA LEU A 70 -16.20 -32.99 5.09
C LEU A 70 -15.96 -33.85 6.34
N ASP A 71 -14.97 -33.48 7.16
CA ASP A 71 -14.65 -34.20 8.40
C ASP A 71 -15.72 -33.99 9.49
N ASN A 72 -16.30 -32.79 9.59
CA ASN A 72 -17.34 -32.48 10.56
C ASN A 72 -18.33 -31.43 10.01
N PRO A 73 -19.39 -31.86 9.31
CA PRO A 73 -20.36 -30.96 8.66
C PRO A 73 -21.13 -30.09 9.65
N GLU A 74 -21.37 -30.61 10.86
CA GLU A 74 -22.10 -29.92 11.93
C GLU A 74 -21.20 -28.95 12.73
N GLY A 75 -19.88 -29.01 12.50
CA GLY A 75 -18.90 -28.18 13.17
C GLY A 75 -18.84 -26.76 12.62
N ASN A 76 -18.97 -25.77 13.50
CA ASN A 76 -18.87 -24.35 13.12
C ASN A 76 -17.46 -23.89 12.69
N GLY A 77 -16.44 -24.75 12.77
CA GLY A 77 -15.06 -24.42 12.41
C GLY A 77 -14.88 -24.09 10.92
N SER A 78 -15.67 -24.70 10.03
CA SER A 78 -15.65 -24.45 8.58
C SER A 78 -16.02 -23.00 8.22
N TRP A 79 -16.90 -22.36 9.01
CA TRP A 79 -17.26 -20.95 8.84
C TRP A 79 -16.09 -20.01 9.03
N GLY A 80 -15.14 -20.34 9.91
CA GLY A 80 -13.93 -19.53 10.09
C GLY A 80 -13.12 -19.39 8.80
N TYR A 81 -12.98 -20.48 8.05
CA TYR A 81 -12.31 -20.49 6.74
C TYR A 81 -13.10 -19.67 5.70
N ALA A 82 -14.42 -19.84 5.65
CA ALA A 82 -15.28 -19.07 4.75
C ALA A 82 -15.19 -17.56 5.01
N ILE A 83 -15.28 -17.15 6.28
CA ILE A 83 -15.14 -15.74 6.69
C ILE A 83 -13.75 -15.19 6.33
N TYR A 84 -12.69 -16.00 6.49
CA TYR A 84 -11.34 -15.58 6.12
C TYR A 84 -11.21 -15.31 4.62
N VAL A 85 -11.74 -16.22 3.79
CA VAL A 85 -11.76 -16.08 2.32
C VAL A 85 -12.58 -14.87 1.90
N LEU A 86 -13.75 -14.64 2.51
CA LEU A 86 -14.53 -13.42 2.28
C LEU A 86 -13.74 -12.17 2.64
N GLY A 87 -13.00 -12.19 3.75
CA GLY A 87 -12.06 -11.12 4.10
C GLY A 87 -11.09 -10.83 2.96
N ILE A 88 -10.42 -11.84 2.43
CA ILE A 88 -9.47 -11.68 1.31
C ILE A 88 -10.15 -11.06 0.09
N ILE A 89 -11.37 -11.49 -0.24
CA ILE A 89 -12.13 -10.94 -1.37
C ILE A 89 -12.38 -9.43 -1.18
N THR A 90 -12.58 -8.94 0.04
CA THR A 90 -12.78 -7.50 0.28
C THR A 90 -11.54 -6.65 -0.01
N VAL A 91 -10.31 -7.18 0.15
CA VAL A 91 -9.08 -6.39 -0.03
C VAL A 91 -8.57 -6.40 -1.48
N ILE A 92 -8.92 -7.41 -2.27
CA ILE A 92 -8.48 -7.53 -3.67
C ILE A 92 -8.83 -6.29 -4.53
N PRO A 93 -10.09 -5.77 -4.51
CA PRO A 93 -10.44 -4.57 -5.28
C PRO A 93 -9.58 -3.35 -4.92
N TYR A 94 -9.25 -3.20 -3.63
CA TYR A 94 -8.40 -2.11 -3.16
C TYR A 94 -6.96 -2.23 -3.71
N LEU A 95 -6.39 -3.44 -3.72
CA LEU A 95 -5.07 -3.68 -4.30
C LEU A 95 -5.06 -3.39 -5.82
N ILE A 96 -6.10 -3.82 -6.54
CA ILE A 96 -6.26 -3.53 -7.97
C ILE A 96 -6.36 -2.01 -8.21
N TYR A 97 -7.15 -1.31 -7.39
CA TYR A 97 -7.27 0.15 -7.45
C TYR A 97 -5.91 0.83 -7.27
N LYS A 98 -5.11 0.43 -6.26
CA LYS A 98 -3.77 0.99 -6.03
C LYS A 98 -2.80 0.70 -7.17
N ILE A 99 -2.83 -0.50 -7.74
CA ILE A 99 -2.01 -0.84 -8.92
C ILE A 99 -2.39 0.05 -10.13
N ARG A 100 -3.69 0.27 -10.36
CA ARG A 100 -4.17 1.16 -11.42
C ARG A 100 -3.76 2.61 -11.19
N GLN A 101 -3.85 3.10 -9.95
CA GLN A 101 -3.43 4.45 -9.58
C GLN A 101 -1.94 4.69 -9.91
N ILE A 102 -1.07 3.71 -9.64
CA ILE A 102 0.35 3.80 -9.99
C ILE A 102 0.55 3.80 -11.52
N ASN A 103 -0.17 2.95 -12.26
CA ASN A 103 -0.06 2.88 -13.72
C ASN A 103 -0.50 4.17 -14.43
N HIS A 104 -1.49 4.87 -13.89
CA HIS A 104 -2.03 6.11 -14.45
C HIS A 104 -1.36 7.38 -13.90
N THR A 105 -0.24 7.25 -13.18
CA THR A 105 0.49 8.41 -12.68
C THR A 105 1.17 9.12 -13.85
N CYS A 106 0.70 10.33 -14.17
CA CYS A 106 1.36 11.24 -15.10
C CYS A 106 2.52 11.95 -14.41
N TYR A 107 3.72 11.83 -14.97
CA TYR A 107 4.92 12.53 -14.51
C TYR A 107 5.13 13.87 -15.24
N ASP A 108 4.35 14.11 -16.30
CA ASP A 108 4.46 15.28 -17.18
C ASP A 108 3.57 16.46 -16.75
N ILE A 109 3.14 16.48 -15.49
CA ILE A 109 2.31 17.55 -14.92
C ILE A 109 3.19 18.65 -14.31
N PRO A 110 2.67 19.88 -14.16
CA PRO A 110 3.43 20.97 -13.53
C PRO A 110 4.03 20.56 -12.19
N VAL A 111 5.29 20.94 -11.94
CA VAL A 111 6.10 20.51 -10.78
C VAL A 111 5.37 20.67 -9.46
N VAL A 112 4.66 21.77 -9.27
CA VAL A 112 3.87 22.05 -8.05
C VAL A 112 2.76 21.00 -7.85
N LYS A 113 2.04 20.64 -8.93
CA LYS A 113 1.01 19.59 -8.90
C LYS A 113 1.63 18.21 -8.74
N PHE A 114 2.79 17.96 -9.34
CA PHE A 114 3.55 16.72 -9.17
C PHE A 114 3.94 16.51 -7.70
N ILE A 115 4.57 17.51 -7.08
CA ILE A 115 4.98 17.46 -5.67
C ILE A 115 3.77 17.19 -4.77
N ALA A 116 2.68 17.95 -4.92
CA ALA A 116 1.48 17.77 -4.11
C ALA A 116 0.88 16.35 -4.25
N ASN A 117 0.87 15.79 -5.47
CA ASN A 117 0.41 14.43 -5.72
C ASN A 117 1.32 13.39 -5.06
N VAL A 118 2.64 13.54 -5.15
CA VAL A 118 3.59 12.64 -4.50
C VAL A 118 3.47 12.72 -2.98
N GLU A 119 3.35 13.93 -2.41
CA GLU A 119 3.14 14.13 -0.97
C GLU A 119 1.91 13.37 -0.46
N LYS A 120 0.79 13.45 -1.18
CA LYS A 120 -0.42 12.71 -0.83
C LYS A 120 -0.22 11.19 -0.94
N ARG A 121 0.46 10.71 -1.98
CA ARG A 121 0.70 9.26 -2.22
C ARG A 121 1.75 8.66 -1.30
N TYR A 122 2.69 9.45 -0.78
CA TYR A 122 3.78 8.98 0.07
C TYR A 122 3.53 9.30 1.54
N ALA A 123 2.40 9.93 1.89
CA ALA A 123 1.96 10.08 3.27
C ALA A 123 1.92 8.70 3.98
N LEU A 124 2.43 8.67 5.22
CA LEU A 124 2.52 7.45 6.03
C LEU A 124 1.13 6.82 6.25
N PHE A 125 0.16 7.66 6.61
CA PHE A 125 -1.23 7.27 6.79
C PHE A 125 -2.09 7.96 5.74
N GLN A 126 -2.72 7.15 4.88
CA GLN A 126 -3.69 7.64 3.90
C GLN A 126 -5.08 7.21 4.33
N LEU A 127 -6.06 8.10 4.22
CA LEU A 127 -7.45 7.80 4.54
C LEU A 127 -8.00 6.65 3.69
N GLU A 128 -7.47 6.48 2.48
CA GLU A 128 -7.75 5.35 1.59
C GLU A 128 -7.29 3.99 2.16
N GLN A 129 -6.34 3.95 3.10
CA GLN A 129 -5.94 2.69 3.75
C GLN A 129 -7.03 2.14 4.69
N LEU A 130 -8.06 2.94 5.03
CA LEU A 130 -9.21 2.47 5.81
C LEU A 130 -10.00 1.38 5.09
N PHE A 131 -9.86 1.23 3.77
CA PHE A 131 -10.46 0.12 3.02
C PHE A 131 -9.89 -1.27 3.41
N ILE A 132 -8.77 -1.33 4.16
CA ILE A 132 -8.21 -2.57 4.71
C ILE A 132 -8.94 -3.00 5.99
N LEU A 133 -9.69 -2.09 6.64
CA LEU A 133 -10.32 -2.33 7.93
C LEU A 133 -11.40 -3.44 7.90
N PRO A 134 -12.27 -3.54 6.87
CA PRO A 134 -13.17 -4.69 6.73
C PRO A 134 -12.43 -6.03 6.67
N PHE A 135 -11.31 -6.10 5.95
CA PHE A 135 -10.47 -7.29 5.91
C PHE A 135 -9.93 -7.65 7.31
N LEU A 136 -9.45 -6.67 8.08
CA LEU A 136 -8.95 -6.90 9.43
C LEU A 136 -10.03 -7.42 10.38
N VAL A 137 -11.23 -6.85 10.32
CA VAL A 137 -12.37 -7.30 11.14
C VAL A 137 -12.75 -8.73 10.79
N MET A 138 -12.88 -9.04 9.49
CA MET A 138 -13.21 -10.38 9.01
C MET A 138 -12.13 -11.39 9.37
N ALA A 139 -10.85 -11.04 9.21
CA ALA A 139 -9.73 -11.89 9.61
C ALA A 139 -9.73 -12.17 11.11
N SER A 140 -10.01 -11.16 11.94
CA SER A 140 -10.12 -11.33 13.39
C SER A 140 -11.25 -12.30 13.77
N ILE A 141 -12.44 -12.13 13.21
CA ILE A 141 -13.58 -13.02 13.45
C ILE A 141 -13.23 -14.43 12.98
N ALA A 142 -12.68 -14.58 11.77
CA ALA A 142 -12.29 -15.86 11.21
C ALA A 142 -11.32 -16.64 12.11
N VAL A 143 -10.26 -15.99 12.60
CA VAL A 143 -9.27 -16.64 13.47
C VAL A 143 -9.93 -17.10 14.77
N CYS A 144 -10.83 -16.32 15.36
CA CYS A 144 -11.59 -16.75 16.54
C CYS A 144 -12.41 -18.02 16.28
N TYR A 145 -13.07 -18.14 15.13
CA TYR A 145 -13.85 -19.34 14.76
C TYR A 145 -12.95 -20.55 14.48
N ILE A 146 -11.81 -20.34 13.82
CA ILE A 146 -10.83 -21.42 13.54
C ILE A 146 -10.27 -21.97 14.85
N PHE A 147 -9.89 -21.10 15.79
CA PHE A 147 -9.34 -21.53 17.09
C PHE A 147 -10.38 -22.09 18.05
N ALA A 148 -11.65 -21.70 17.93
CA ALA A 148 -12.74 -22.28 18.71
C ALA A 148 -13.03 -23.73 18.28
N ASP A 149 -12.73 -24.10 17.04
CA ASP A 149 -12.86 -25.46 16.50
C ASP A 149 -14.23 -26.11 16.79
N GLY A 150 -15.31 -25.35 16.56
CA GLY A 150 -16.69 -25.79 16.80
C GLY A 150 -17.15 -25.74 18.26
N LYS A 151 -16.27 -25.43 19.22
CA LYS A 151 -16.63 -25.17 20.62
C LYS A 151 -17.24 -23.77 20.79
N PRO A 152 -18.05 -23.53 21.84
CA PRO A 152 -18.53 -22.19 22.15
C PRO A 152 -17.36 -21.22 22.35
N LEU A 153 -17.51 -20.01 21.81
CA LEU A 153 -16.54 -18.93 21.96
C LEU A 153 -16.40 -18.56 23.44
N THR A 154 -15.24 -18.85 24.03
CA THR A 154 -14.89 -18.43 25.39
C THR A 154 -13.97 -17.21 25.32
N ILE A 155 -13.93 -16.42 26.40
CA ILE A 155 -13.00 -15.28 26.51
C ILE A 155 -11.54 -15.76 26.33
N GLN A 156 -11.21 -16.94 26.86
CA GLN A 156 -9.87 -17.50 26.75
C GLN A 156 -9.52 -17.90 25.30
N SER A 157 -10.45 -18.51 24.55
CA SER A 157 -10.21 -18.85 23.14
C SER A 157 -10.05 -17.59 22.28
N ILE A 158 -10.83 -16.53 22.56
CA ILE A 158 -10.69 -15.23 21.88
C ILE A 158 -9.31 -14.64 22.17
N LEU A 159 -8.90 -14.54 23.43
CA LEU A 159 -7.59 -13.97 23.78
C LEU A 159 -6.44 -14.74 23.13
N THR A 160 -6.50 -16.07 23.13
CA THR A 160 -5.48 -16.92 22.51
C THR A 160 -5.42 -16.72 21.00
N ALA A 161 -6.58 -16.60 20.34
CA ALA A 161 -6.69 -16.32 18.90
C ALA A 161 -6.15 -14.93 18.51
N GLN A 162 -6.23 -13.94 19.41
CA GLN A 162 -5.75 -12.57 19.15
C GLN A 162 -4.24 -12.42 19.25
N ILE A 163 -3.54 -13.24 20.03
CA ILE A 163 -2.07 -13.19 20.18
C ILE A 163 -1.34 -13.22 18.81
N PRO A 164 -1.54 -14.23 17.94
CA PRO A 164 -0.84 -14.28 16.66
C PRO A 164 -1.24 -13.12 15.74
N LEU A 165 -2.48 -12.65 15.80
CA LEU A 165 -2.98 -11.53 15.00
C LEU A 165 -2.29 -10.22 15.39
N ILE A 166 -2.21 -9.92 16.69
CA ILE A 166 -1.55 -8.71 17.20
C ILE A 166 -0.05 -8.73 16.88
N ILE A 167 0.61 -9.89 17.06
CA ILE A 167 2.03 -10.05 16.71
C ILE A 167 2.23 -9.78 15.21
N GLY A 168 1.41 -10.41 14.35
CA GLY A 168 1.48 -10.23 12.90
C GLY A 168 1.28 -8.77 12.46
N LEU A 169 0.27 -8.09 13.03
CA LEU A 169 0.01 -6.68 12.75
C LEU A 169 1.15 -5.78 13.23
N THR A 170 1.70 -6.04 14.42
CA THR A 170 2.81 -5.26 14.97
C THR A 170 4.06 -5.39 14.09
N VAL A 171 4.41 -6.60 13.69
CA VAL A 171 5.54 -6.86 12.79
C VAL A 171 5.30 -6.19 11.43
N GLY A 172 4.11 -6.33 10.85
CA GLY A 172 3.73 -5.69 9.60
C GLY A 172 3.83 -4.17 9.65
N LEU A 173 3.36 -3.56 10.74
CA LEU A 173 3.45 -2.12 10.97
C LEU A 173 4.90 -1.65 11.09
N ILE A 174 5.74 -2.36 11.86
CA ILE A 174 7.17 -2.05 12.00
C ILE A 174 7.87 -2.08 10.63
N ILE A 175 7.61 -3.12 9.83
CA ILE A 175 8.18 -3.24 8.48
C ILE A 175 7.70 -2.08 7.59
N GLY A 176 6.40 -1.76 7.62
CA GLY A 176 5.82 -0.67 6.84
C GLY A 176 6.41 0.69 7.18
N VAL A 177 6.52 1.01 8.47
CA VAL A 177 7.12 2.26 8.96
C VAL A 177 8.62 2.31 8.62
N SER A 178 9.34 1.22 8.80
CA SER A 178 10.78 1.14 8.47
C SER A 178 11.03 1.36 6.98
N LEU A 179 10.24 0.73 6.11
CA LEU A 179 10.30 0.95 4.66
C LEU A 179 9.97 2.40 4.30
N TRP A 180 8.94 2.97 4.91
CA TRP A 180 8.57 4.37 4.70
C TRP A 180 9.71 5.33 5.07
N TYR A 181 10.29 5.15 6.26
CA TYR A 181 11.36 6.01 6.76
C TYR A 181 12.63 5.93 5.89
N ARG A 182 12.98 4.73 5.42
CA ARG A 182 14.18 4.52 4.62
C ARG A 182 14.03 4.94 3.15
N ARG A 183 12.81 4.93 2.60
CA ARG A 183 12.60 5.07 1.15
C ARG A 183 11.75 6.28 0.76
N LYS A 184 10.58 6.43 1.38
CA LYS A 184 9.59 7.46 1.01
C LYS A 184 9.89 8.81 1.65
N LYS A 185 10.27 8.80 2.93
CA LYS A 185 10.65 10.02 3.67
C LYS A 185 11.77 10.83 2.98
N PRO A 186 12.92 10.26 2.57
CA PRO A 186 13.98 11.06 1.95
C PRO A 186 13.54 11.71 0.62
N ILE A 187 12.71 11.02 -0.18
CA ILE A 187 12.15 11.57 -1.42
C ILE A 187 11.21 12.75 -1.12
N LEU A 188 10.38 12.61 -0.08
CA LEU A 188 9.49 13.69 0.37
C LEU A 188 10.26 14.92 0.86
N ASP A 189 11.32 14.70 1.63
CA ASP A 189 12.15 15.79 2.16
C ASP A 189 12.86 16.55 1.01
N GLU A 190 13.34 15.82 -0.01
CA GLU A 190 13.89 16.42 -1.24
C GLU A 190 12.82 17.24 -2.00
N LEU A 191 11.62 16.69 -2.22
CA LEU A 191 10.52 17.40 -2.91
C LEU A 191 10.06 18.65 -2.16
N ARG A 192 10.01 18.59 -0.83
CA ARG A 192 9.69 19.76 0.02
C ARG A 192 10.74 20.84 -0.06
N SER A 193 12.01 20.47 -0.17
CA SER A 193 13.10 21.44 -0.37
C SER A 193 12.95 22.18 -1.71
N ILE A 194 12.59 21.46 -2.78
CA ILE A 194 12.36 22.00 -4.12
C ILE A 194 11.12 22.91 -4.12
N ARG A 195 10.05 22.52 -3.43
CA ARG A 195 8.86 23.35 -3.29
C ARG A 195 9.16 24.69 -2.61
N LYS A 196 9.90 24.66 -1.50
CA LYS A 196 10.30 25.88 -0.77
C LYS A 196 11.14 26.82 -1.63
N SER A 197 12.02 26.30 -2.49
CA SER A 197 12.82 27.15 -3.40
C SER A 197 12.03 27.76 -4.55
N MET A 198 10.78 27.34 -4.78
CA MET A 198 9.89 27.94 -5.79
C MET A 198 8.91 28.96 -5.17
N GLU A 199 8.69 28.91 -3.86
CA GLU A 199 7.75 29.79 -3.13
C GLU A 199 8.45 31.03 -2.53
N GLY A 200 9.78 31.08 -2.54
CA GLY A 200 10.61 32.23 -2.12
C GLY A 200 11.21 32.94 -3.32
#